data_AF-A0A7V3NEM6-F1
#
_entry.id   AF-A0A7V3NEM6-F1
#
_cell.length_a   1.000
_cell.length_b   1.000
_cell.length_c   1.000
_cell.angle_alpha   90.00
_cell.angle_beta   90.00
_cell.angle_gamma   90.00
#
_symmetry.space_group_name_H-M   'P 1'
#
loop_
_entity.id
_entity.type
_entity.pdbx_description
1 polymer ?
#
loop_
_entity_poly.entity_id
_entity_poly.type
_entity_poly.pdbx_seq_one_letter_code
_entity_poly.pdbx_strand_id
1 'polypeptide(L)'
;MSREENYGGFSKFFNWAFAIGKDIIEKSVCGEEKGKDYVKRLIYDIRAEESPGRFLNRLSQRLGEYKTNTNIQAPVNILPEIFQLRDKWSGDSFYYLKSAILTGLLNALSTSNKEVKEE
;
A
#
# COMPACT_ATOMS: atom_id res chain seq x y z
N MET A 1 22.62 20.71 9.01
CA MET A 1 21.51 19.73 8.92
C MET A 1 21.80 18.83 7.74
N SER A 2 22.19 17.59 7.99
CA SER A 2 22.75 16.67 6.99
C SER A 2 21.64 15.92 6.27
N ARG A 3 21.79 15.73 4.95
CA ARG A 3 20.82 15.10 4.03
C ARG A 3 20.42 13.66 4.39
N GLU A 4 21.14 13.01 5.30
CA GLU A 4 20.97 11.60 5.65
C GLU A 4 19.79 11.31 6.60
N GLU A 5 19.32 12.28 7.40
CA GLU A 5 18.18 12.08 8.31
C GLU A 5 16.82 11.99 7.59
N ASN A 6 16.74 12.34 6.30
CA ASN A 6 15.47 12.35 5.55
C ASN A 6 15.11 11.01 4.88
N TYR A 7 16.05 10.08 4.71
CA TYR A 7 15.77 8.81 4.01
C TYR A 7 14.99 7.78 4.85
N GLY A 8 15.01 7.91 6.18
CA GLY A 8 14.14 7.13 7.07
C GLY A 8 12.65 7.50 6.97
N GLY A 9 12.33 8.64 6.35
CA GLY A 9 10.96 9.17 6.28
C GLY A 9 10.03 8.40 5.36
N PHE A 10 10.53 7.90 4.21
CA PHE A 10 9.69 7.20 3.23
C PHE A 10 9.78 5.68 3.27
N SER A 11 10.87 5.13 3.83
CA SER A 11 11.04 3.69 4.03
C SER A 11 9.91 3.10 4.89
N LYS A 12 9.41 3.86 5.88
CA LYS A 12 8.25 3.45 6.68
C LYS A 12 6.98 3.27 5.86
N PHE A 13 6.72 4.14 4.88
CA PHE A 13 5.54 4.02 4.01
C PHE A 13 5.67 2.85 3.04
N PHE A 14 6.89 2.62 2.55
CA PHE A 14 7.20 1.43 1.77
C PHE A 14 6.96 0.15 2.59
N ASN A 15 7.55 0.06 3.79
CA ASN A 15 7.43 -1.12 4.66
C ASN A 15 5.97 -1.36 5.06
N TRP A 16 5.23 -0.30 5.39
CA TRP A 16 3.80 -0.38 5.65
C TRP A 16 3.03 -0.90 4.44
N ALA A 17 3.25 -0.33 3.25
CA ALA A 17 2.55 -0.74 2.04
C ALA A 17 2.87 -2.18 1.64
N PHE A 18 4.12 -2.61 1.82
CA PHE A 18 4.53 -4.00 1.63
C PHE A 18 3.81 -4.94 2.59
N ALA A 19 3.79 -4.63 3.89
CA ALA A 19 3.09 -5.43 4.90
C ALA A 19 1.57 -5.51 4.61
N ILE A 20 0.94 -4.40 4.25
CA ILE A 20 -0.47 -4.37 3.85
C ILE A 20 -0.72 -5.25 2.62
N GLY A 21 0.14 -5.19 1.61
CA GLY A 21 0.05 -6.07 0.45
C GLY A 21 0.12 -7.54 0.83
N LYS A 22 1.07 -7.91 1.70
CA LYS A 22 1.21 -9.29 2.22
C LYS A 22 -0.03 -9.71 3.02
N ASP A 23 -0.53 -8.86 3.91
CA ASP A 23 -1.72 -9.15 4.70
C ASP A 23 -2.97 -9.36 3.84
N ILE A 24 -3.14 -8.58 2.76
CA ILE A 24 -4.24 -8.80 1.80
C ILE A 24 -4.07 -10.14 1.08
N ILE A 25 -2.85 -10.52 0.71
CA ILE A 25 -2.58 -11.77 -0.03
C ILE A 25 -2.73 -12.99 0.88
N GLU A 26 -2.11 -12.97 2.06
CA GLU A 26 -1.90 -14.18 2.88
C GLU A 26 -2.95 -14.37 3.97
N LYS A 27 -3.59 -13.28 4.43
CA LYS A 27 -4.42 -13.28 5.64
C LYS A 27 -5.88 -12.93 5.39
N SER A 28 -6.24 -12.62 4.14
CA SER A 28 -7.63 -12.37 3.77
C SER A 28 -8.41 -13.68 3.64
N VAL A 29 -9.72 -13.64 3.87
CA VAL A 29 -10.57 -14.83 3.77
C VAL A 29 -10.82 -15.28 2.32
N CYS A 30 -10.47 -14.43 1.35
CA CYS A 30 -10.72 -14.70 -0.07
C CYS A 30 -9.68 -15.65 -0.70
N GLY A 31 -8.60 -15.98 0.02
CA GLY A 31 -7.51 -16.82 -0.45
C GLY A 31 -6.49 -16.05 -1.29
N GLU A 32 -5.31 -16.67 -1.47
CA GLU A 32 -4.12 -16.00 -2.00
C GLU A 32 -4.31 -15.38 -3.39
N GLU A 33 -4.87 -16.14 -4.33
CA GLU A 33 -5.05 -15.67 -5.72
C GLU A 33 -5.99 -14.46 -5.81
N LYS A 34 -7.11 -14.49 -5.07
CA LYS A 34 -8.00 -13.32 -4.99
C LYS A 34 -7.34 -12.17 -4.24
N GLY A 35 -6.55 -12.45 -3.19
CA GLY A 35 -5.76 -11.47 -2.47
C GLY A 35 -4.79 -10.73 -3.40
N LYS A 36 -4.07 -11.45 -4.28
CA LYS A 36 -3.21 -10.85 -5.33
C LYS A 36 -4.02 -9.94 -6.25
N ASP A 37 -5.21 -10.36 -6.67
CA ASP A 37 -6.07 -9.53 -7.52
C ASP A 37 -6.59 -8.27 -6.81
N TYR A 38 -6.89 -8.34 -5.51
CA TYR A 38 -7.22 -7.16 -4.72
C TYR A 38 -6.03 -6.21 -4.58
N VAL A 39 -4.81 -6.70 -4.37
CA VAL A 39 -3.62 -5.84 -4.36
C VAL A 39 -3.37 -5.19 -5.72
N LYS A 40 -3.50 -5.93 -6.82
CA LYS A 40 -3.43 -5.35 -8.18
C LYS A 40 -4.46 -4.25 -8.35
N ARG A 41 -5.72 -4.50 -7.98
CA ARG A 41 -6.81 -3.53 -8.06
C ARG A 41 -6.51 -2.27 -7.25
N LEU A 42 -6.03 -2.42 -6.02
CA LEU A 42 -5.59 -1.30 -5.18
C LEU A 42 -4.52 -0.45 -5.88
N ILE A 43 -3.48 -1.08 -6.43
CA ILE A 43 -2.43 -0.40 -7.21
C ILE A 43 -3.03 0.36 -8.40
N TYR A 44 -3.90 -0.29 -9.18
CA TYR A 44 -4.54 0.34 -10.34
C TYR A 44 -5.38 1.56 -9.96
N ASP A 45 -6.13 1.47 -8.87
CA ASP A 45 -7.00 2.54 -8.39
C ASP A 45 -6.19 3.75 -7.90
N ILE A 46 -5.10 3.55 -7.16
CA ILE A 46 -4.34 4.67 -6.57
C ILE A 46 -3.27 5.24 -7.50
N ARG A 47 -2.70 4.45 -8.43
CA ARG A 47 -1.65 4.93 -9.34
C ARG A 47 -2.13 6.05 -10.27
N ALA A 48 -3.41 6.04 -10.64
CA ALA A 48 -4.01 7.00 -11.55
C ALA A 48 -4.24 8.38 -10.91
N GLU A 49 -4.12 8.48 -9.59
CA GLU A 49 -4.40 9.72 -8.86
C GLU A 49 -3.12 10.58 -8.79
N GLU A 50 -3.16 11.75 -9.43
CA GLU A 50 -2.04 12.71 -9.50
C GLU A 50 -2.10 13.81 -8.44
N SER A 51 -3.16 13.84 -7.63
CA SER A 51 -3.28 14.80 -6.53
C SER A 51 -3.20 14.07 -5.18
N PRO A 52 -2.48 14.63 -4.18
CA PRO A 52 -2.36 14.02 -2.86
C PRO A 52 -3.71 13.73 -2.22
N GLY A 53 -4.65 14.67 -2.31
CA GLY A 53 -6.00 14.51 -1.76
C GLY A 53 -6.75 13.32 -2.37
N ARG A 54 -6.78 13.21 -3.71
CA ARG A 54 -7.47 12.08 -4.36
C ARG A 54 -6.77 10.75 -4.11
N PHE A 55 -5.44 10.74 -4.13
CA PHE A 55 -4.63 9.55 -3.84
C PHE A 55 -4.95 8.99 -2.44
N LEU A 56 -4.92 9.84 -1.41
CA LEU A 56 -5.22 9.46 -0.04
C LEU A 56 -6.67 9.02 0.14
N ASN A 57 -7.62 9.74 -0.47
CA ASN A 57 -9.03 9.37 -0.43
C ASN A 57 -9.25 7.98 -1.06
N ARG A 58 -8.71 7.74 -2.26
CA ARG A 58 -8.84 6.45 -2.95
C ARG A 58 -8.21 5.32 -2.15
N LEU A 59 -7.00 5.55 -1.60
CA LEU A 59 -6.30 4.58 -0.75
C LEU A 59 -7.14 4.21 0.48
N SER A 60 -7.65 5.21 1.21
CA SER A 60 -8.46 4.96 2.40
C SER A 60 -9.76 4.23 2.08
N GLN A 61 -10.42 4.63 0.99
CA GLN A 61 -11.67 4.02 0.56
C GLN A 61 -11.47 2.53 0.27
N ARG A 62 -10.45 2.17 -0.53
CA ARG A 62 -10.19 0.77 -0.88
C ARG A 62 -9.79 -0.08 0.31
N LEU A 63 -8.91 0.42 1.18
CA LEU A 63 -8.53 -0.32 2.39
C LEU A 63 -9.73 -0.49 3.35
N GLY A 64 -10.59 0.52 3.44
CA GLY A 64 -11.85 0.43 4.17
C GLY A 64 -12.75 -0.67 3.61
N GLU A 65 -12.98 -0.67 2.30
CA GLU A 65 -13.74 -1.70 1.59
C GLU A 65 -13.18 -3.12 1.84
N TYR A 66 -11.86 -3.29 1.79
CA TYR A 66 -11.22 -4.60 1.98
C TYR A 66 -11.33 -5.09 3.42
N LYS A 67 -11.30 -4.18 4.39
CA LYS A 67 -11.48 -4.49 5.80
C LYS A 67 -12.93 -4.87 6.14
N THR A 68 -13.91 -4.16 5.59
CA THR A 68 -15.32 -4.31 5.97
C THR A 68 -16.10 -5.31 5.12
N ASN A 69 -15.64 -5.61 3.90
CA ASN A 69 -16.31 -6.58 3.05
C ASN A 69 -16.12 -8.00 3.61
N THR A 70 -17.23 -8.66 3.93
CA THR A 70 -17.25 -10.02 4.52
C THR A 70 -16.62 -11.08 3.61
N ASN A 71 -16.54 -10.84 2.31
CA ASN A 71 -15.90 -11.75 1.37
C ASN A 71 -14.38 -11.55 1.26
N ILE A 72 -13.82 -10.52 1.91
CA ILE A 72 -12.39 -10.19 1.88
C ILE A 72 -11.80 -10.22 3.28
N GLN A 73 -12.37 -9.43 4.20
CA GLN A 73 -11.94 -9.27 5.59
C GLN A 73 -10.42 -9.19 5.76
N ALA A 74 -9.76 -8.42 4.89
CA ALA A 74 -8.31 -8.27 4.97
C ALA A 74 -7.95 -7.52 6.26
N PRO A 75 -6.95 -7.98 7.05
CA PRO A 75 -6.57 -7.35 8.31
C PRO A 75 -5.73 -6.08 8.09
N VAL A 76 -6.26 -5.14 7.31
CA VAL A 76 -5.56 -3.92 6.90
C VAL A 76 -5.84 -2.77 7.85
N ASN A 77 -4.80 -1.98 8.11
CA ASN A 77 -4.91 -0.73 8.87
C ASN A 77 -4.17 0.39 8.14
N ILE A 78 -4.83 1.53 8.03
CA ILE A 78 -4.22 2.75 7.49
C ILE A 78 -3.18 3.24 8.50
N LEU A 79 -1.97 3.53 8.02
CA LEU A 79 -0.96 4.20 8.84
C LEU A 79 -1.41 5.64 9.13
N PRO A 80 -1.73 6.02 10.38
CA PRO A 80 -2.32 7.32 10.69
C PRO A 80 -1.45 8.50 10.24
N GLU A 81 -0.13 8.32 10.29
CA GLU A 81 0.87 9.32 9.91
C GLU A 81 0.72 9.78 8.45
N ILE A 82 0.23 8.92 7.55
CA ILE A 82 -0.04 9.29 6.16
C ILE A 82 -1.07 10.42 6.10
N PHE A 83 -2.07 10.40 6.98
CA PHE A 83 -3.15 11.39 7.01
C PHE A 83 -2.83 12.57 7.92
N GLN A 84 -2.10 12.35 9.02
CA GLN A 84 -1.65 13.43 9.90
C GLN A 84 -0.71 14.41 9.19
N LEU A 85 0.06 13.92 8.20
CA LEU A 85 0.97 14.74 7.40
C LEU A 85 0.32 15.22 6.10
N ARG A 86 -1.01 15.17 5.97
CA ARG A 86 -1.73 15.50 4.72
C ARG A 86 -1.31 16.83 4.11
N ASP A 87 -1.18 17.86 4.94
CA ASP A 87 -0.82 19.22 4.50
C ASP A 87 0.64 19.34 4.05
N LYS A 88 1.48 18.34 4.38
CA LYS A 88 2.88 18.28 3.95
C LYS A 88 3.05 17.63 2.58
N TRP A 89 2.07 16.86 2.11
CA TRP A 89 2.16 16.18 0.82
C TRP A 89 1.90 17.17 -0.33
N SER A 90 2.98 17.70 -0.88
CA SER A 90 2.95 18.59 -2.04
C SER A 90 4.22 18.41 -2.89
N GLY A 91 4.09 18.64 -4.20
CA GLY A 91 5.19 18.48 -5.15
C GLY A 91 5.91 17.13 -5.00
N ASP A 92 7.24 17.17 -4.93
CA ASP A 92 8.10 15.98 -4.87
C ASP A 92 7.79 15.07 -3.67
N SER A 93 7.44 15.65 -2.51
CA SER A 93 7.15 14.86 -1.31
C SER A 93 5.95 13.92 -1.50
N PHE A 94 4.96 14.34 -2.28
CA PHE A 94 3.84 13.49 -2.65
C PHE A 94 4.28 12.37 -3.60
N TYR A 95 5.09 12.69 -4.60
CA TYR A 95 5.57 11.68 -5.55
C TYR A 95 6.49 10.64 -4.88
N TYR A 96 7.28 11.02 -3.87
CA TYR A 96 8.04 10.07 -3.05
C TYR A 96 7.12 9.18 -2.20
N LEU A 97 6.09 9.73 -1.57
CA LEU A 97 5.08 8.95 -0.84
C LEU A 97 4.37 7.96 -1.77
N LYS A 98 3.86 8.45 -2.91
CA LYS A 98 3.18 7.66 -3.92
C LYS A 98 4.08 6.52 -4.42
N SER A 99 5.33 6.82 -4.75
CA SER A 99 6.31 5.82 -5.18
C SER A 99 6.57 4.78 -4.09
N ALA A 100 6.83 5.20 -2.84
CA ALA A 100 7.07 4.28 -1.73
C ALA A 100 5.90 3.30 -1.53
N ILE A 101 4.66 3.79 -1.56
CA ILE A 101 3.46 2.95 -1.41
C ILE A 101 3.29 2.00 -2.59
N LEU A 102 3.41 2.51 -3.83
CA LEU A 102 3.26 1.68 -5.03
C LEU A 102 4.34 0.59 -5.10
N THR A 103 5.59 0.92 -4.84
CA THR A 103 6.70 -0.05 -4.82
C THR A 103 6.51 -1.09 -3.71
N GLY A 104 6.04 -0.68 -2.52
CA GLY A 104 5.74 -1.61 -1.43
C GLY A 104 4.68 -2.65 -1.84
N LEU A 105 3.56 -2.20 -2.41
CA LEU A 105 2.49 -3.09 -2.90
C LEU A 105 2.96 -4.01 -4.04
N LEU A 106 3.74 -3.49 -4.99
CA LEU A 106 4.31 -4.28 -6.09
C LEU A 106 5.28 -5.35 -5.60
N ASN A 107 6.08 -5.03 -4.59
CA ASN A 107 6.99 -6.00 -3.98
C ASN A 107 6.23 -7.10 -3.23
N ALA A 108 5.10 -6.77 -2.59
CA ALA A 108 4.26 -7.78 -1.94
C ALA A 108 3.71 -8.81 -2.96
N LEU A 109 3.31 -8.36 -4.15
CA LEU A 109 2.91 -9.24 -5.25
C LEU A 109 4.05 -10.12 -5.74
N SER A 110 5.26 -9.54 -5.86
CA SER A 110 6.43 -10.23 -6.41
C SER A 110 7.00 -11.28 -5.45
N THR A 111 6.99 -11.01 -4.15
CA THR A 111 7.50 -11.93 -3.12
C THR A 111 6.56 -13.10 -2.89
N SER A 112 5.25 -12.88 -2.96
CA SER A 112 4.27 -13.97 -2.79
C SER A 112 4.25 -14.95 -3.97
N ASN A 113 4.93 -14.64 -5.08
CA ASN A 113 5.07 -15.55 -6.22
C ASN A 113 6.25 -16.53 -6.09
N LYS A 114 7.09 -16.42 -5.06
CA LYS A 114 8.35 -17.19 -4.96
C LYS A 114 8.28 -18.49 -4.17
N GLU A 115 7.13 -18.88 -3.62
CA GLU A 115 7.00 -20.15 -2.87
C GLU A 115 6.56 -21.36 -3.72
N VAL A 116 6.55 -21.24 -5.05
CA VAL A 116 6.35 -22.40 -5.94
C VAL A 116 7.56 -22.55 -6.84
N LYS A 117 8.60 -23.25 -6.33
CA LYS A 117 9.59 -24.04 -7.09
C LYS A 117 10.60 -24.67 -6.12
N GLU A 118 10.16 -25.73 -5.45
CA GLU A 118 11.05 -26.84 -5.08
C GLU A 118 10.37 -28.12 -5.59
N GLU A 119 10.77 -28.53 -6.80
CA GLU A 119 10.68 -29.91 -7.31
C GLU A 119 12.04 -30.25 -7.93
#